data_AF-A0A812JXX5-F1
#
_entry.id   AF-A0A812JXX5-F1
#
_cell.length_a   1.000
_cell.length_b   1.000
_cell.length_c   1.000
_cell.angle_alpha   90.00
_cell.angle_beta   90.00
_cell.angle_gamma   90.00
#
_symmetry.space_group_name_H-M   'P 1'
#
loop_
_entity.id
_entity.type
_entity.pdbx_description
1 polymer ?
#
loop_
_entity_poly.entity_id
_entity_poly.type
_entity_poly.pdbx_seq_one_letter_code
_entity_poly.pdbx_strand_id
1 'polypeptide(L)'
;MDGAPKHHQELKDAGLAVTQHLKYLYHAFVSHQWLSSAHPDPEGLQMRVLREALRNIISAFTTAERNQIKEAYIWLDWFSVPQVVGGPRDEDEVCILRRMQLMCIRSIPSYVESSEMFVALVPPLQNKSTGVVCDFRSWCRTEMWCKLLAPDSGMPIVVIGGADKAEFVGSTSWVQALVHEGDFAVESDRRICSKVVQAALDQKLRRLARDKHHGNLFRYFAARYEDFVGIPATQRSMECFLVRFGFPSLGSALRQKSGMGAVACAALSGDTAMLGRLVDMRASLETKLPELWEVALPIKATPLIMTLTGGERCTEALVELLKLRADPNSCDGNGGAALCYCTTPRAVDLLVEYRADVNLRKAPTMMSPISGLCARGASPETVAKLLEWRADVNLSDGGLGQTAIVYLTIFFSGNLRGLEVAELLLQASAEVNKVSAIGCAVRVIEYSSRTLTFFKKELPLLLSWFAEGGTTALGAACFFGSTETPPKSSDGCKM
;
A
#
# COMPACT_ATOMS: atom_id res chain seq x y z
N MET A 1 1.09 7.74 30.44
CA MET A 1 1.79 6.84 31.39
C MET A 1 3.28 6.92 31.10
N ASP A 2 4.13 6.87 32.14
CA ASP A 2 5.58 6.70 32.01
C ASP A 2 5.93 5.24 32.31
N GLY A 3 6.89 4.68 31.57
CA GLY A 3 7.30 3.27 31.70
C GLY A 3 6.35 2.30 30.98
N ALA A 4 6.39 1.03 31.40
CA ALA A 4 5.61 -0.04 30.79
C ALA A 4 4.09 0.24 30.85
N PRO A 5 3.34 0.09 29.75
CA PRO A 5 1.90 0.22 29.76
C PRO A 5 1.24 -0.85 30.65
N LYS A 6 0.32 -0.42 31.52
CA LYS A 6 -0.46 -1.33 32.37
C LYS A 6 -1.40 -2.19 31.53
N HIS A 7 -1.68 -3.41 31.98
CA HIS A 7 -2.61 -4.31 31.28
C HIS A 7 -4.07 -3.91 31.50
N HIS A 8 -4.97 -4.48 30.68
CA HIS A 8 -6.40 -4.14 30.65
C HIS A 8 -7.08 -4.10 32.03
N GLN A 9 -6.88 -5.13 32.85
CA GLN A 9 -7.54 -5.23 34.15
C GLN A 9 -7.09 -4.13 35.12
N GLU A 10 -5.80 -3.78 35.18
CA GLU A 10 -5.32 -2.66 36.00
C GLU A 10 -5.95 -1.32 35.58
N LEU A 11 -6.08 -1.07 34.27
CA LEU A 11 -6.72 0.16 33.79
C LEU A 11 -8.22 0.16 34.06
N LYS A 12 -8.87 -1.00 33.98
CA LYS A 12 -10.28 -1.15 34.32
C LYS A 12 -10.53 -0.87 35.81
N ASP A 13 -9.71 -1.42 36.69
CA ASP A 13 -9.82 -1.22 38.14
C ASP A 13 -9.54 0.25 38.53
N ALA A 14 -8.67 0.92 37.77
CA ALA A 14 -8.41 2.36 37.91
C ALA A 14 -9.50 3.26 37.29
N GLY A 15 -10.54 2.72 36.66
CA GLY A 15 -11.59 3.49 35.98
C GLY A 15 -11.13 4.20 34.70
N LEU A 16 -9.98 3.79 34.14
CA LEU A 16 -9.38 4.38 32.95
C LEU A 16 -9.69 3.60 31.66
N ALA A 17 -10.25 2.39 31.77
CA ALA A 17 -10.69 1.59 30.62
C ALA A 17 -12.18 1.80 30.35
N VAL A 18 -12.51 2.21 29.12
CA VAL A 18 -13.90 2.23 28.65
C VAL A 18 -14.32 0.82 28.25
N THR A 19 -15.33 0.28 28.92
CA THR A 19 -15.80 -1.10 28.73
C THR A 19 -16.98 -1.23 27.76
N GLN A 20 -17.51 -0.09 27.28
CA GLN A 20 -18.59 -0.05 26.29
C GLN A 20 -18.19 0.81 25.10
N HIS A 21 -18.16 0.22 23.91
CA HIS A 21 -17.91 0.97 22.68
C HIS A 21 -19.15 1.81 22.34
N LEU A 22 -19.14 3.09 22.69
CA LEU A 22 -20.16 4.04 22.26
C LEU A 22 -19.80 4.55 20.87
N LYS A 23 -20.78 4.57 19.95
CA LYS A 23 -20.62 4.95 18.53
C LYS A 23 -20.05 6.36 18.29
N TYR A 24 -19.96 7.19 19.34
CA TYR A 24 -19.51 8.59 19.27
C TYR A 24 -18.17 8.82 19.97
N LEU A 25 -17.48 7.76 20.42
CA LEU A 25 -16.17 7.90 21.04
C LEU A 25 -15.13 8.10 19.96
N TYR A 26 -14.57 9.30 19.93
CA TYR A 26 -13.39 9.58 19.13
C TYR A 26 -12.24 8.74 19.65
N HIS A 27 -11.70 7.84 18.83
CA HIS A 27 -10.57 7.01 19.22
C HIS A 27 -9.57 6.76 18.10
N ALA A 28 -8.29 6.70 18.49
CA ALA A 28 -7.21 6.27 17.63
C ALA A 28 -6.93 4.78 17.86
N PHE A 29 -6.98 3.99 16.79
CA PHE A 29 -6.53 2.61 16.80
C PHE A 29 -5.01 2.59 16.61
N VAL A 30 -4.27 2.08 17.59
CA VAL A 30 -2.80 1.97 17.54
C VAL A 30 -2.41 0.51 17.35
N SER A 31 -1.97 0.21 16.13
CA SER A 31 -1.31 -1.03 15.77
C SER A 31 0.16 -0.95 16.17
N HIS A 32 0.67 -1.96 16.89
CA HIS A 32 2.07 -2.03 17.34
C HIS A 32 2.55 -3.47 17.37
N GLN A 33 3.85 -3.69 17.63
CA GLN A 33 4.42 -5.03 17.75
C GLN A 33 4.80 -5.36 19.18
N TRP A 34 4.78 -6.65 19.51
CA TRP A 34 5.27 -7.10 20.81
C TRP A 34 6.81 -7.18 20.81
N LEU A 35 7.45 -6.50 21.77
CA LEU A 35 8.91 -6.52 21.97
C LEU A 35 9.41 -7.73 22.77
N SER A 36 8.51 -8.52 23.37
CA SER A 36 8.84 -9.77 24.06
C SER A 36 7.63 -10.69 24.10
N SER A 37 7.83 -11.97 24.43
CA SER A 37 6.72 -12.93 24.57
C SER A 37 5.79 -12.66 25.76
N ALA A 38 6.30 -12.04 26.82
CA ALA A 38 5.55 -11.83 28.06
C ALA A 38 4.85 -10.46 28.13
N HIS A 39 5.41 -9.45 27.46
CA HIS A 39 4.91 -8.09 27.52
C HIS A 39 5.24 -7.33 26.21
N PRO A 40 4.30 -6.56 25.64
CA PRO A 40 4.51 -5.94 24.34
C PRO A 40 5.50 -4.77 24.38
N ASP A 41 5.58 -4.03 25.49
CA ASP A 41 6.53 -2.93 25.65
C ASP A 41 7.13 -2.86 27.08
N PRO A 42 8.01 -3.82 27.46
CA PRO A 42 8.43 -4.00 28.86
C PRO A 42 9.11 -2.78 29.48
N GLU A 43 9.72 -1.93 28.65
CA GLU A 43 10.44 -0.72 29.08
C GLU A 43 9.68 0.58 28.77
N GLY A 44 8.51 0.49 28.13
CA GLY A 44 7.75 1.67 27.70
C GLY A 44 8.39 2.45 26.55
N LEU A 45 9.19 1.80 25.71
CA LEU A 45 9.91 2.44 24.60
C LEU A 45 8.96 2.82 23.47
N GLN A 46 8.06 1.92 23.07
CA GLN A 46 7.04 2.21 22.05
C GLN A 46 6.07 3.29 22.56
N MET A 47 5.65 3.19 23.82
CA MET A 47 4.76 4.18 24.44
C MET A 47 5.42 5.55 24.56
N ARG A 48 6.74 5.61 24.79
CA ARG A 48 7.50 6.87 24.77
C ARG A 48 7.45 7.50 23.37
N VAL A 49 7.77 6.74 22.33
CA VAL A 49 7.73 7.21 20.93
C VAL A 49 6.33 7.69 20.57
N LEU A 50 5.30 6.89 20.83
CA LEU A 50 3.91 7.26 20.54
C LEU A 50 3.53 8.57 21.23
N ARG A 51 3.85 8.70 22.51
CA ARG A 51 3.53 9.90 23.29
C ARG A 51 4.24 11.15 22.76
N GLU A 52 5.51 11.03 22.42
CA GLU A 52 6.29 12.16 21.89
C GLU A 52 5.80 12.56 20.50
N ALA A 53 5.55 11.59 19.61
CA ALA A 53 4.98 11.84 18.29
C ALA A 53 3.60 12.51 18.38
N LEU A 54 2.70 12.00 19.23
CA LEU A 54 1.40 12.61 19.44
C LEU A 54 1.50 14.02 20.02
N ARG A 55 2.43 14.28 20.96
CA ARG A 55 2.66 15.65 21.47
C ARG A 55 3.12 16.58 20.36
N ASN A 56 4.03 16.14 19.50
CA ASN A 56 4.51 16.93 18.36
C ASN A 56 3.37 17.24 17.38
N ILE A 57 2.54 16.26 17.05
CA ILE A 57 1.35 16.44 16.20
C ILE A 57 0.37 17.45 16.84
N ILE A 58 0.03 17.25 18.11
CA ILE A 58 -0.91 18.11 18.86
C ILE A 58 -0.38 19.55 19.02
N SER A 59 0.94 19.73 19.05
CA SER A 59 1.56 21.06 19.12
C SER A 59 1.29 21.89 17.86
N ALA A 60 1.18 21.24 16.70
CA ALA A 60 0.85 21.88 15.43
C ALA A 60 -0.64 22.14 15.23
N PHE A 61 -1.51 21.53 16.04
CA PHE A 61 -2.96 21.71 15.93
C PHE A 61 -3.41 23.12 16.33
N THR A 62 -4.54 23.54 15.78
CA THR A 62 -5.30 24.71 16.24
C THR A 62 -5.97 24.44 17.59
N THR A 63 -6.44 25.49 18.25
CA THR A 63 -7.21 25.36 19.50
C THR A 63 -8.50 24.55 19.31
N ALA A 64 -9.16 24.67 18.16
CA ALA A 64 -10.39 23.94 17.86
C ALA A 64 -10.12 22.43 17.74
N GLU A 65 -9.08 22.05 16.99
CA GLU A 65 -8.67 20.64 16.83
C GLU A 65 -8.26 20.03 18.16
N ARG A 66 -7.48 20.75 18.98
CA ARG A 66 -7.12 20.31 20.34
C ARG A 66 -8.34 20.05 21.22
N ASN A 67 -9.38 20.88 21.12
CA ASN A 67 -10.61 20.68 21.87
C ASN A 67 -11.39 19.46 21.40
N GLN A 68 -11.35 19.14 20.09
CA GLN A 68 -12.03 17.98 19.53
C GLN A 68 -11.44 16.65 20.02
N ILE A 69 -10.11 16.57 20.16
CA ILE A 69 -9.41 15.34 20.57
C ILE A 69 -9.15 15.26 22.09
N LYS A 70 -9.59 16.25 22.87
CA LYS A 70 -9.27 16.34 24.30
C LYS A 70 -9.72 15.11 25.09
N GLU A 71 -10.89 14.58 24.73
CA GLU A 71 -11.51 13.41 25.35
C GLU A 71 -11.37 12.17 24.45
N ALA A 72 -10.39 12.17 23.53
CA ALA A 72 -10.12 11.04 22.65
C ALA A 72 -9.52 9.85 23.40
N TYR A 73 -9.87 8.65 22.96
CA TYR A 73 -9.35 7.41 23.51
C TYR A 73 -8.29 6.79 22.59
N ILE A 74 -7.43 5.96 23.17
CA ILE A 74 -6.52 5.11 22.42
C ILE A 74 -7.00 3.68 22.56
N TRP A 75 -7.14 3.00 21.43
CA TRP A 75 -7.28 1.56 21.39
C TRP A 75 -5.90 0.95 21.13
N LEU A 76 -5.47 0.00 21.96
CA LEU A 76 -4.24 -0.77 21.80
C LEU A 76 -4.45 -2.15 22.40
N ASP A 77 -4.05 -3.20 21.68
CA ASP A 77 -4.37 -4.59 22.00
C ASP A 77 -4.07 -4.98 23.47
N TRP A 78 -2.98 -4.52 24.06
CA TRP A 78 -2.56 -4.83 25.43
C TRP A 78 -3.55 -4.38 26.51
N PHE A 79 -4.03 -3.15 26.42
CA PHE A 79 -4.87 -2.56 27.45
C PHE A 79 -6.34 -2.40 27.06
N SER A 80 -6.65 -2.55 25.77
CA SER A 80 -8.01 -2.61 25.26
C SER A 80 -8.55 -4.04 25.20
N VAL A 81 -7.69 -5.06 25.18
CA VAL A 81 -8.09 -6.48 25.22
C VAL A 81 -7.73 -7.10 26.58
N PRO A 82 -8.63 -7.89 27.21
CA PRO A 82 -8.32 -8.64 28.41
C PRO A 82 -7.07 -9.52 28.25
N GLN A 83 -6.12 -9.38 29.18
CA GLN A 83 -4.88 -10.16 29.20
C GLN A 83 -4.92 -11.28 30.23
N VAL A 84 -4.26 -12.40 29.94
CA VAL A 84 -4.05 -13.52 30.86
C VAL A 84 -2.68 -13.35 31.52
N VAL A 85 -2.59 -12.40 32.47
CA VAL A 85 -1.34 -11.99 33.15
C VAL A 85 -1.57 -11.79 34.64
N GLY A 86 -0.52 -11.82 35.46
CA GLY A 86 -0.63 -11.76 36.94
C GLY A 86 -0.67 -13.16 37.58
N GLY A 87 -0.52 -13.22 38.92
CA GLY A 87 -0.27 -14.43 39.74
C GLY A 87 -1.31 -15.57 39.65
N PRO A 88 -1.26 -16.57 40.54
CA PRO A 88 -2.09 -17.77 40.42
C PRO A 88 -3.58 -17.40 40.37
N ARG A 89 -4.23 -17.73 39.25
CA ARG A 89 -5.67 -17.58 39.01
C ARG A 89 -6.31 -18.96 39.02
N ASP A 90 -7.58 -19.01 39.37
CA ASP A 90 -8.40 -20.20 39.21
C ASP A 90 -8.48 -20.60 37.72
N GLU A 91 -8.53 -21.91 37.43
CA GLU A 91 -8.59 -22.44 36.07
C GLU A 91 -9.81 -21.92 35.31
N ASP A 92 -10.94 -21.78 36.00
CA ASP A 92 -12.18 -21.22 35.45
C ASP A 92 -12.02 -19.75 35.05
N GLU A 93 -11.33 -18.96 35.88
CA GLU A 93 -11.07 -17.55 35.60
C GLU A 93 -10.16 -17.38 34.38
N VAL A 94 -9.11 -18.20 34.27
CA VAL A 94 -8.23 -18.24 33.09
C VAL A 94 -9.01 -18.61 31.83
N CYS A 95 -9.92 -19.58 31.91
CA CYS A 95 -10.75 -19.98 30.79
C CYS A 95 -11.69 -18.87 30.34
N ILE A 96 -12.33 -18.15 31.28
CA ILE A 96 -13.18 -17.00 30.98
C ILE A 96 -12.37 -15.88 30.30
N LEU A 97 -11.20 -15.54 30.85
CA LEU A 97 -10.34 -14.49 30.28
C LEU A 97 -9.86 -14.83 28.87
N ARG A 98 -9.42 -16.08 28.63
CA ARG A 98 -9.05 -16.55 27.28
C ARG A 98 -10.22 -16.43 26.30
N ARG A 99 -11.43 -16.79 26.73
CA ARG A 99 -12.63 -16.67 25.90
C ARG A 99 -12.94 -15.20 25.57
N MET A 100 -12.85 -14.31 26.56
CA MET A 100 -13.03 -12.87 26.36
C MET A 100 -11.97 -12.29 25.42
N GLN A 101 -10.70 -12.63 25.64
CA GLN A 101 -9.58 -12.22 24.79
C GLN A 101 -9.83 -12.62 23.32
N LEU A 102 -10.20 -13.88 23.08
CA LEU A 102 -10.53 -14.37 21.73
C LEU A 102 -11.73 -13.65 21.10
N MET A 103 -12.76 -13.32 21.88
CA MET A 103 -13.90 -12.53 21.38
C MET A 103 -13.48 -11.11 21.00
N CYS A 104 -12.66 -10.46 21.81
CA CYS A 104 -12.11 -9.13 21.53
C CYS A 104 -11.21 -9.14 20.28
N ILE A 105 -10.32 -10.13 20.14
CA ILE A 105 -9.48 -10.30 18.94
C ILE A 105 -10.35 -10.45 17.69
N ARG A 106 -11.41 -11.25 17.76
CA ARG A 106 -12.35 -11.40 16.62
C ARG A 106 -13.11 -10.12 16.28
N SER A 107 -13.24 -9.18 17.22
CA SER A 107 -13.89 -7.89 17.02
C SER A 107 -12.94 -6.77 16.57
N ILE A 108 -11.63 -7.03 16.43
CA ILE A 108 -10.64 -6.05 15.92
C ILE A 108 -11.13 -5.34 14.64
N PRO A 109 -11.68 -6.04 13.62
CA PRO A 109 -12.17 -5.36 12.41
C PRO A 109 -13.20 -4.27 12.71
N SER A 110 -14.06 -4.46 13.71
CA SER A 110 -15.07 -3.49 14.10
C SER A 110 -14.46 -2.26 14.79
N TYR A 111 -13.43 -2.44 15.62
CA TYR A 111 -12.69 -1.32 16.21
C TYR A 111 -11.91 -0.51 15.17
N VAL A 112 -11.26 -1.20 14.22
CA VAL A 112 -10.58 -0.55 13.09
C VAL A 112 -11.57 0.24 12.24
N GLU A 113 -12.74 -0.33 11.95
CA GLU A 113 -13.80 0.33 11.19
C GLU A 113 -14.35 1.56 11.90
N SER A 114 -14.53 1.51 13.23
CA SER A 114 -15.08 2.62 14.02
C SER A 114 -14.06 3.71 14.34
N SER A 115 -12.76 3.45 14.22
CA SER A 115 -11.71 4.41 14.59
C SER A 115 -11.65 5.61 13.63
N GLU A 116 -11.45 6.79 14.19
CA GLU A 116 -11.28 8.06 13.48
C GLU A 116 -9.83 8.29 13.05
N MET A 117 -8.89 7.53 13.61
CA MET A 117 -7.48 7.53 13.25
C MET A 117 -6.89 6.13 13.39
N PHE A 118 -6.07 5.72 12.42
CA PHE A 118 -5.35 4.46 12.47
C PHE A 118 -3.86 4.77 12.48
N VAL A 119 -3.18 4.35 13.53
CA VAL A 119 -1.77 4.59 13.76
C VAL A 119 -1.03 3.26 13.66
N ALA A 120 -0.09 3.15 12.73
CA ALA A 120 0.89 2.07 12.71
C ALA A 120 2.14 2.54 13.45
N LEU A 121 2.33 2.09 14.69
CA LEU A 121 3.47 2.39 15.53
C LEU A 121 4.58 1.37 15.26
N VAL A 122 5.57 1.78 14.48
CA VAL A 122 6.65 0.92 13.96
C VAL A 122 8.04 1.53 14.20
N PRO A 123 8.39 1.88 15.45
CA PRO A 123 9.75 2.35 15.73
C PRO A 123 10.76 1.21 15.50
N PRO A 124 12.00 1.49 15.07
CA PRO A 124 13.02 0.48 14.77
C PRO A 124 13.63 -0.12 16.06
N LEU A 125 12.78 -0.61 16.95
CA LEU A 125 13.14 -1.27 18.19
C LEU A 125 13.28 -2.78 17.94
N GLN A 126 14.15 -3.45 18.68
CA GLN A 126 14.32 -4.89 18.54
C GLN A 126 13.45 -5.64 19.53
N ASN A 127 12.80 -6.71 19.05
CA ASN A 127 12.21 -7.70 19.92
C ASN A 127 13.33 -8.42 20.69
N LYS A 128 13.25 -8.41 22.02
CA LYS A 128 14.28 -8.98 22.90
C LYS A 128 14.39 -10.51 22.81
N SER A 129 13.31 -11.18 22.41
CA SER A 129 13.24 -12.64 22.33
C SER A 129 13.75 -13.18 20.99
N THR A 130 13.56 -12.44 19.89
CA THR A 130 13.92 -12.88 18.53
C THR A 130 15.08 -12.11 17.91
N GLY A 131 15.44 -10.95 18.45
CA GLY A 131 16.46 -10.04 17.89
C GLY A 131 16.00 -9.30 16.63
N VAL A 132 14.77 -9.51 16.17
CA VAL A 132 14.25 -8.92 14.95
C VAL A 132 13.73 -7.50 15.21
N VAL A 133 14.00 -6.58 14.29
CA VAL A 133 13.54 -5.19 14.34
C VAL A 133 12.04 -5.11 14.07
N CYS A 134 11.34 -4.26 14.81
CA CYS A 134 9.94 -3.97 14.63
C CYS A 134 9.67 -3.23 13.31
N ASP A 135 8.69 -3.73 12.58
CA ASP A 135 8.34 -3.35 11.21
C ASP A 135 6.81 -3.57 10.98
N PHE A 136 6.38 -3.88 9.76
CA PHE A 136 4.98 -4.17 9.42
C PHE A 136 4.64 -5.69 9.42
N ARG A 137 4.84 -6.41 10.54
CA ARG A 137 4.59 -7.86 10.63
C ARG A 137 3.16 -8.25 10.98
N SER A 138 2.76 -9.40 10.43
CA SER A 138 1.67 -10.27 10.92
C SER A 138 0.38 -9.57 11.32
N TRP A 139 0.14 -9.38 12.63
CA TRP A 139 -1.06 -8.75 13.15
C TRP A 139 -1.22 -7.31 12.66
N CYS A 140 -0.13 -6.56 12.51
CA CYS A 140 -0.16 -5.23 11.92
C CYS A 140 -0.70 -5.28 10.48
N ARG A 141 -0.25 -6.24 9.65
CA ARG A 141 -0.82 -6.45 8.30
C ARG A 141 -2.31 -6.77 8.37
N THR A 142 -2.74 -7.64 9.30
CA THR A 142 -4.16 -7.97 9.51
C THR A 142 -5.00 -6.74 9.78
N GLU A 143 -4.56 -5.89 10.71
CA GLU A 143 -5.28 -4.67 11.11
C GLU A 143 -5.34 -3.65 9.97
N MET A 144 -4.26 -3.50 9.21
CA MET A 144 -4.23 -2.65 8.01
C MET A 144 -5.16 -3.18 6.91
N TRP A 145 -5.22 -4.50 6.73
CA TRP A 145 -6.18 -5.14 5.83
C TRP A 145 -7.63 -4.95 6.28
N CYS A 146 -7.90 -5.01 7.58
CA CYS A 146 -9.22 -4.66 8.11
C CYS A 146 -9.58 -3.21 7.77
N LYS A 147 -8.62 -2.28 7.83
CA LYS A 147 -8.85 -0.88 7.44
C LYS A 147 -9.13 -0.73 5.94
N LEU A 148 -8.35 -1.40 5.08
CA LEU A 148 -8.56 -1.41 3.63
C LEU A 148 -9.96 -1.96 3.25
N LEU A 149 -10.40 -3.01 3.95
CA LEU A 149 -11.68 -3.68 3.70
C LEU A 149 -12.87 -3.00 4.36
N ALA A 150 -12.65 -2.01 5.23
CA ALA A 150 -13.72 -1.25 5.88
C ALA A 150 -14.58 -0.48 4.84
N PRO A 151 -15.82 -0.12 5.20
CA PRO A 151 -16.66 0.81 4.46
C PRO A 151 -16.01 2.14 4.09
N ASP A 152 -15.32 2.76 5.05
CA ASP A 152 -14.67 4.06 4.92
C ASP A 152 -13.14 3.88 4.91
N SER A 153 -12.65 3.43 3.75
CA SER A 153 -11.22 3.16 3.50
C SER A 153 -10.42 4.41 3.13
N GLY A 154 -11.07 5.59 3.11
CA GLY A 154 -10.45 6.87 2.72
C GLY A 154 -9.63 7.55 3.82
N MET A 155 -9.80 7.11 5.06
CA MET A 155 -9.00 7.60 6.19
C MET A 155 -7.54 7.14 6.06
N PRO A 156 -6.57 8.08 6.08
CA PRO A 156 -5.16 7.77 5.94
C PRO A 156 -4.62 7.02 7.18
N ILE A 157 -3.63 6.17 6.96
CA ILE A 157 -2.88 5.50 8.02
C ILE A 157 -1.73 6.41 8.42
N VAL A 158 -1.57 6.68 9.71
CA VAL A 158 -0.42 7.43 10.23
C VAL A 158 0.65 6.44 10.68
N VAL A 159 1.74 6.38 9.93
CA VAL A 159 2.90 5.55 10.27
C VAL A 159 3.83 6.36 11.15
N ILE A 160 4.07 5.90 12.38
CA ILE A 160 5.00 6.53 13.33
C ILE A 160 6.22 5.63 13.46
N GLY A 161 7.33 6.04 12.84
CA GLY A 161 8.63 5.37 12.93
C GLY A 161 9.55 5.95 14.00
N GLY A 162 9.20 7.11 14.56
CA GLY A 162 10.00 7.83 15.56
C GLY A 162 9.22 9.00 16.15
N ALA A 163 9.76 9.63 17.20
CA ALA A 163 9.12 10.76 17.87
C ALA A 163 8.93 11.97 16.93
N ASP A 164 9.83 12.14 15.98
CA ASP A 164 9.89 13.19 14.96
C ASP A 164 9.59 12.67 13.54
N LYS A 165 9.23 11.38 13.41
CA LYS A 165 8.97 10.72 12.13
C LYS A 165 7.56 10.14 12.08
N ALA A 166 6.64 10.92 11.50
CA ALA A 166 5.27 10.52 11.22
C ALA A 166 4.91 10.79 9.76
N GLU A 167 4.34 9.80 9.08
CA GLU A 167 3.99 9.86 7.66
C GLU A 167 2.55 9.40 7.42
N PHE A 168 1.86 10.07 6.49
CA PHE A 168 0.54 9.63 6.04
C PHE A 168 0.69 8.65 4.88
N VAL A 169 0.17 7.44 5.05
CA VAL A 169 0.19 6.40 4.04
C VAL A 169 -1.24 6.05 3.64
N GLY A 170 -1.50 6.02 2.33
CA GLY A 170 -2.78 5.55 1.81
C GLY A 170 -2.97 4.06 2.10
N SER A 171 -4.18 3.66 2.46
CA SER A 171 -4.55 2.26 2.72
C SER A 171 -4.23 1.32 1.55
N THR A 172 -4.17 1.86 0.34
CA THR A 172 -3.98 1.15 -0.92
C THR A 172 -2.54 0.73 -1.19
N SER A 173 -1.57 1.33 -0.49
CA SER A 173 -0.14 0.97 -0.56
C SER A 173 0.14 -0.47 -0.07
N TRP A 174 -0.83 -1.06 0.63
CA TRP A 174 -0.69 -2.35 1.32
C TRP A 174 -1.44 -3.50 0.66
N VAL A 175 -2.12 -3.25 -0.47
CA VAL A 175 -2.92 -4.26 -1.18
C VAL A 175 -2.08 -5.48 -1.59
N GLN A 176 -0.77 -5.30 -1.77
CA GLN A 176 0.15 -6.39 -2.12
C GLN A 176 0.81 -7.05 -0.88
N ALA A 177 0.69 -6.44 0.30
CA ALA A 177 1.24 -6.98 1.54
C ALA A 177 0.25 -7.98 2.18
N LEU A 178 0.10 -9.16 1.56
CA LEU A 178 -0.85 -10.20 1.97
C LEU A 178 -0.61 -10.75 3.38
N VAL A 179 -1.63 -10.85 4.20
CA VAL A 179 -1.49 -11.25 5.62
C VAL A 179 -0.84 -12.62 5.80
N HIS A 180 -1.18 -13.59 4.96
CA HIS A 180 -0.67 -14.95 5.04
C HIS A 180 0.80 -15.09 4.61
N GLU A 181 1.41 -14.03 4.06
CA GLU A 181 2.84 -13.94 3.73
C GLU A 181 3.63 -13.14 4.81
N GLY A 182 3.01 -12.81 5.95
CA GLY A 182 3.67 -12.13 7.06
C GLY A 182 4.65 -13.00 7.84
N ASP A 183 5.62 -12.38 8.50
CA ASP A 183 6.48 -13.08 9.47
C ASP A 183 5.80 -13.12 10.83
N PHE A 184 5.36 -14.29 11.26
CA PHE A 184 4.65 -14.49 12.53
C PHE A 184 5.62 -14.88 13.63
N ALA A 185 5.59 -14.16 14.75
CA ALA A 185 6.29 -14.57 15.96
C ALA A 185 5.70 -15.90 16.52
N VAL A 186 4.39 -16.09 16.33
CA VAL A 186 3.66 -17.31 16.69
C VAL A 186 2.95 -17.83 15.44
N GLU A 187 3.47 -18.89 14.84
CA GLU A 187 2.98 -19.39 13.55
C GLU A 187 1.49 -19.80 13.56
N SER A 188 0.94 -20.23 14.70
CA SER A 188 -0.49 -20.54 14.81
C SER A 188 -1.41 -19.34 14.55
N ASP A 189 -0.91 -18.11 14.75
CA ASP A 189 -1.67 -16.89 14.52
C ASP A 189 -1.91 -16.61 13.05
N ARG A 190 -1.08 -17.15 12.14
CA ARG A 190 -1.26 -17.01 10.69
C ARG A 190 -2.66 -17.43 10.27
N ARG A 191 -3.11 -18.59 10.76
CA ARG A 191 -4.45 -19.11 10.46
C ARG A 191 -5.57 -18.25 11.07
N ILE A 192 -5.34 -17.64 12.24
CA ILE A 192 -6.31 -16.77 12.89
C ILE A 192 -6.45 -15.49 12.06
N CYS A 193 -5.33 -14.86 11.72
CA CYS A 193 -5.25 -13.66 10.91
C CYS A 193 -5.90 -13.85 9.53
N SER A 194 -5.58 -14.93 8.81
CA SER A 194 -6.22 -15.24 7.52
C SER A 194 -7.74 -15.37 7.64
N LYS A 195 -8.26 -15.96 8.72
CA LYS A 195 -9.72 -16.05 8.96
C LYS A 195 -10.35 -14.69 9.24
N VAL A 196 -9.64 -13.79 9.92
CA VAL A 196 -10.11 -12.41 10.17
C VAL A 196 -10.21 -11.66 8.84
N VAL A 197 -9.18 -11.73 7.99
CA VAL A 197 -9.20 -11.11 6.65
C VAL A 197 -10.29 -11.72 5.78
N GLN A 198 -10.44 -13.04 5.80
CA GLN A 198 -11.49 -13.73 5.05
C GLN A 198 -12.88 -13.21 5.42
N ALA A 199 -13.18 -13.10 6.72
CA ALA A 199 -14.47 -12.60 7.19
C ALA A 199 -14.71 -11.13 6.77
N ALA A 200 -13.68 -10.28 6.87
CA ALA A 200 -13.75 -8.89 6.43
C ALA A 200 -13.95 -8.78 4.90
N LEU A 201 -13.27 -9.62 4.12
CA LEU A 201 -13.37 -9.66 2.67
C LEU A 201 -14.75 -10.16 2.22
N ASP A 202 -15.29 -11.18 2.88
CA ASP A 202 -16.65 -11.68 2.64
C ASP A 202 -17.70 -10.60 2.93
N GLN A 203 -17.50 -9.78 3.97
CA GLN A 203 -18.38 -8.64 4.26
C GLN A 203 -18.26 -7.55 3.19
N LYS A 204 -17.04 -7.18 2.77
CA LYS A 204 -16.79 -6.21 1.70
C LYS A 204 -17.43 -6.65 0.39
N LEU A 205 -17.23 -7.92 -0.01
CA LEU A 205 -17.84 -8.49 -1.22
C LEU A 205 -19.36 -8.51 -1.16
N ARG A 206 -19.97 -8.90 -0.03
CA ARG A 206 -21.44 -8.85 0.13
C ARG A 206 -22.01 -7.44 -0.01
N ARG A 207 -21.30 -6.43 0.48
CA ARG A 207 -21.69 -5.02 0.31
C ARG A 207 -21.55 -4.59 -1.15
N LEU A 208 -20.39 -4.83 -1.75
CA LEU A 208 -20.10 -4.45 -3.14
C LEU A 208 -21.05 -5.15 -4.13
N ALA A 209 -21.46 -6.39 -3.86
CA ALA A 209 -22.43 -7.12 -4.69
C ALA A 209 -23.82 -6.47 -4.72
N ARG A 210 -24.19 -5.70 -3.69
CA ARG A 210 -25.46 -4.96 -3.62
C ARG A 210 -25.38 -3.60 -4.33
N ASP A 211 -24.17 -3.09 -4.53
CA ASP A 211 -23.93 -1.78 -5.12
C ASP A 211 -23.51 -1.91 -6.59
N LYS A 212 -24.43 -1.53 -7.48
CA LYS A 212 -24.22 -1.62 -8.93
C LYS A 212 -23.14 -0.66 -9.44
N HIS A 213 -22.76 0.37 -8.67
CA HIS A 213 -21.75 1.36 -9.09
C HIS A 213 -20.32 0.84 -8.90
N HIS A 214 -20.10 -0.12 -7.99
CA HIS A 214 -18.77 -0.62 -7.64
C HIS A 214 -18.46 -2.00 -8.24
N GLY A 215 -19.02 -2.33 -9.40
CA GLY A 215 -18.86 -3.64 -10.05
C GLY A 215 -17.40 -4.00 -10.39
N ASN A 216 -16.56 -3.02 -10.73
CA ASN A 216 -15.13 -3.27 -10.97
C ASN A 216 -14.41 -3.62 -9.67
N LEU A 217 -14.65 -2.87 -8.59
CA LEU A 217 -14.06 -3.14 -7.29
C LEU A 217 -14.50 -4.50 -6.75
N PHE A 218 -15.78 -4.84 -6.89
CA PHE A 218 -16.30 -6.18 -6.57
C PHE A 218 -15.52 -7.28 -7.29
N ARG A 219 -15.38 -7.17 -8.61
CA ARG A 219 -14.68 -8.16 -9.43
C ARG A 219 -13.21 -8.27 -9.09
N TYR A 220 -12.54 -7.16 -8.78
CA TYR A 220 -11.15 -7.17 -8.35
C TYR A 220 -10.95 -7.99 -7.07
N PHE A 221 -11.71 -7.67 -6.02
CA PHE A 221 -11.66 -8.42 -4.76
C PHE A 221 -12.10 -9.88 -4.93
N ALA A 222 -13.09 -10.15 -5.77
CA ALA A 222 -13.56 -11.51 -6.03
C ALA A 222 -12.54 -12.34 -6.80
N ALA A 223 -11.78 -11.72 -7.70
CA ALA A 223 -10.77 -12.39 -8.53
C ALA A 223 -9.51 -12.70 -7.72
N ARG A 224 -9.09 -11.79 -6.86
CA ARG A 224 -7.95 -12.01 -5.96
C ARG A 224 -8.33 -12.63 -4.62
N TYR A 225 -9.53 -13.21 -4.50
CA TYR A 225 -10.00 -13.72 -3.22
C TYR A 225 -9.11 -14.83 -2.67
N GLU A 226 -8.81 -15.84 -3.51
CA GLU A 226 -7.96 -16.96 -3.14
C GLU A 226 -6.55 -16.47 -2.73
N ASP A 227 -6.01 -15.54 -3.50
CA ASP A 227 -4.74 -14.86 -3.25
C ASP A 227 -4.74 -14.13 -1.90
N PHE A 228 -5.74 -13.32 -1.61
CA PHE A 228 -5.82 -12.53 -0.38
C PHE A 228 -5.96 -13.36 0.89
N VAL A 229 -6.62 -14.53 0.82
CA VAL A 229 -6.81 -15.41 1.98
C VAL A 229 -5.74 -16.52 2.09
N GLY A 230 -4.88 -16.65 1.09
CA GLY A 230 -3.77 -17.61 1.09
C GLY A 230 -4.20 -19.04 0.80
N ILE A 231 -5.14 -19.21 -0.13
CA ILE A 231 -5.56 -20.54 -0.62
C ILE A 231 -5.21 -20.69 -2.11
N PRO A 232 -5.05 -21.94 -2.60
CA PRO A 232 -4.72 -22.17 -4.01
C PRO A 232 -5.77 -21.62 -4.97
N ALA A 233 -5.32 -21.22 -6.16
CA ALA A 233 -6.19 -20.82 -7.26
C ALA A 233 -7.19 -21.93 -7.61
N THR A 234 -8.43 -21.55 -7.88
CA THR A 234 -9.52 -22.49 -8.17
C THR A 234 -9.84 -22.47 -9.66
N GLN A 235 -9.78 -23.64 -10.29
CA GLN A 235 -10.26 -23.84 -11.67
C GLN A 235 -11.79 -23.99 -11.66
N ARG A 236 -12.50 -23.13 -12.40
CA ARG A 236 -13.97 -23.06 -12.34
C ARG A 236 -14.63 -23.56 -13.61
N SER A 237 -15.84 -24.09 -13.47
CA SER A 237 -16.73 -24.25 -14.62
C SER A 237 -17.16 -22.87 -15.15
N MET A 238 -17.66 -22.82 -16.38
CA MET A 238 -18.14 -21.55 -16.96
C MET A 238 -19.28 -20.95 -16.13
N GLU A 239 -20.21 -21.77 -15.67
CA GLU A 239 -21.35 -21.34 -14.85
C GLU A 239 -20.88 -20.76 -13.50
N CYS A 240 -20.01 -21.48 -12.80
CA CYS A 240 -19.45 -21.01 -11.53
C CYS A 240 -18.65 -19.71 -11.71
N PHE A 241 -17.90 -19.58 -12.81
CA PHE A 241 -17.15 -18.37 -13.14
C PHE A 241 -18.08 -17.17 -13.34
N LEU A 242 -19.14 -17.31 -14.15
CA LEU A 242 -20.09 -16.22 -14.41
C LEU A 242 -20.80 -15.77 -13.13
N VAL A 243 -21.22 -16.73 -12.28
CA VAL A 243 -21.84 -16.45 -10.98
C VAL A 243 -20.86 -15.74 -10.05
N ARG A 244 -19.62 -16.24 -9.92
CA ARG A 244 -18.60 -15.69 -9.01
C ARG A 244 -18.30 -14.23 -9.29
N PHE A 245 -18.23 -13.85 -10.57
CA PHE A 245 -17.86 -12.49 -10.99
C PHE A 245 -19.05 -11.61 -11.37
N GLY A 246 -20.28 -12.08 -11.16
CA GLY A 246 -21.50 -11.32 -11.42
C GLY A 246 -21.66 -10.95 -12.90
N PHE A 247 -21.36 -11.89 -13.81
CA PHE A 247 -21.67 -11.74 -15.23
C PHE A 247 -23.08 -12.28 -15.51
N PRO A 248 -24.01 -11.47 -16.07
CA PRO A 248 -25.38 -11.92 -16.31
C PRO A 248 -25.50 -13.08 -17.30
N SER A 249 -24.56 -13.20 -18.22
CA SER A 249 -24.49 -14.28 -19.22
C SER A 249 -23.09 -14.35 -19.83
N LEU A 250 -22.77 -15.48 -20.46
CA LEU A 250 -21.54 -15.63 -21.24
C LEU A 250 -21.43 -14.55 -22.32
N GLY A 251 -22.52 -14.27 -23.04
CA GLY A 251 -22.52 -13.22 -24.06
C GLY A 251 -22.18 -11.83 -23.51
N SER A 252 -22.62 -11.50 -22.29
CA SER A 252 -22.25 -10.26 -21.62
C SER A 252 -20.78 -10.23 -21.24
N ALA A 253 -20.24 -11.36 -20.77
CA ALA A 253 -18.83 -11.49 -20.37
C ALA A 253 -17.89 -11.30 -21.57
N LEU A 254 -18.23 -11.91 -22.71
CA LEU A 254 -17.42 -11.83 -23.94
C LEU A 254 -17.46 -10.46 -24.63
N ARG A 255 -18.63 -9.76 -24.58
CA ARG A 255 -18.81 -8.46 -25.24
C ARG A 255 -18.31 -7.26 -24.43
N GLN A 256 -17.90 -7.45 -23.18
CA GLN A 256 -17.45 -6.36 -22.33
C GLN A 256 -16.14 -5.76 -22.87
N LYS A 257 -16.12 -4.44 -23.10
CA LYS A 257 -14.98 -3.71 -23.69
C LYS A 257 -14.19 -2.85 -22.70
N SER A 258 -14.70 -2.64 -21.50
CA SER A 258 -14.10 -1.78 -20.48
C SER A 258 -14.29 -2.35 -19.07
N GLY A 259 -13.48 -1.91 -18.12
CA GLY A 259 -13.55 -2.37 -16.74
C GLY A 259 -12.91 -3.73 -16.50
N MET A 260 -13.25 -4.31 -15.35
CA MET A 260 -12.90 -5.68 -14.98
C MET A 260 -13.69 -6.65 -15.86
N GLY A 261 -13.14 -6.99 -17.02
CA GLY A 261 -13.69 -7.98 -17.95
C GLY A 261 -13.39 -9.42 -17.52
N ALA A 262 -13.96 -10.38 -18.25
CA ALA A 262 -13.80 -11.81 -17.93
C ALA A 262 -12.33 -12.26 -17.97
N VAL A 263 -11.55 -11.78 -18.95
CA VAL A 263 -10.11 -12.05 -19.06
C VAL A 263 -9.36 -11.55 -17.82
N ALA A 264 -9.63 -10.32 -17.36
CA ALA A 264 -9.01 -9.77 -16.15
C ALA A 264 -9.34 -10.61 -14.91
N CYS A 265 -10.60 -11.02 -14.75
CA CYS A 265 -11.02 -11.87 -13.63
C CYS A 265 -10.35 -13.25 -13.66
N ALA A 266 -10.27 -13.90 -14.83
CA ALA A 266 -9.62 -15.19 -14.99
C ALA A 266 -8.11 -15.10 -14.70
N ALA A 267 -7.45 -14.09 -15.27
CA ALA A 267 -6.01 -13.88 -15.06
C ALA A 267 -5.66 -13.58 -13.60
N LEU A 268 -6.39 -12.68 -12.94
CA LEU A 268 -6.14 -12.34 -11.52
C LEU A 268 -6.54 -13.44 -10.53
N SER A 269 -7.42 -14.37 -10.92
CA SER A 269 -7.78 -15.53 -10.08
C SER A 269 -6.91 -16.77 -10.33
N GLY A 270 -5.93 -16.68 -11.23
CA GLY A 270 -5.07 -17.82 -11.60
C GLY A 270 -5.79 -18.93 -12.37
N ASP A 271 -7.02 -18.69 -12.86
CA ASP A 271 -7.79 -19.67 -13.64
C ASP A 271 -7.34 -19.64 -15.11
N THR A 272 -6.13 -20.16 -15.36
CA THR A 272 -5.47 -20.16 -16.68
C THR A 272 -6.25 -20.98 -17.71
N ALA A 273 -6.93 -22.06 -17.31
CA ALA A 273 -7.78 -22.83 -18.21
C ALA A 273 -9.01 -22.02 -18.65
N MET A 274 -9.66 -21.30 -17.72
CA MET A 274 -10.75 -20.39 -18.09
C MET A 274 -10.27 -19.23 -18.94
N LEU A 275 -9.08 -18.69 -18.65
CA LEU A 275 -8.46 -17.63 -19.44
C LEU A 275 -8.33 -18.02 -20.91
N GLY A 276 -7.73 -19.18 -21.20
CA GLY A 276 -7.60 -19.71 -22.57
C GLY A 276 -8.97 -19.87 -23.25
N ARG A 277 -9.93 -20.50 -22.55
CA ARG A 277 -11.29 -20.70 -23.06
C ARG A 277 -12.00 -19.38 -23.41
N LEU A 278 -11.85 -18.35 -22.58
CA LEU A 278 -12.47 -17.03 -22.82
C LEU A 278 -11.89 -16.38 -24.07
N VAL A 279 -10.58 -16.47 -24.28
CA VAL A 279 -9.92 -15.91 -25.47
C VAL A 279 -10.28 -16.70 -26.73
N ASP A 280 -10.36 -18.03 -26.66
CA ASP A 280 -10.87 -18.87 -27.76
C ASP A 280 -12.29 -18.47 -28.19
N MET A 281 -13.12 -18.08 -27.22
CA MET A 281 -14.46 -17.52 -27.45
C MET A 281 -14.46 -16.03 -27.82
N ARG A 282 -13.29 -15.46 -28.15
CA ARG A 282 -13.09 -14.07 -28.59
C ARG A 282 -13.37 -13.00 -27.52
N ALA A 283 -13.17 -13.33 -26.24
CA ALA A 283 -13.11 -12.29 -25.21
C ALA A 283 -11.93 -11.35 -25.46
N SER A 284 -12.10 -10.06 -25.16
CA SER A 284 -11.05 -9.07 -25.36
C SER A 284 -9.92 -9.23 -24.34
N LEU A 285 -8.68 -9.33 -24.82
CA LEU A 285 -7.46 -9.25 -24.02
C LEU A 285 -7.14 -7.82 -23.53
N GLU A 286 -7.76 -6.81 -24.14
CA GLU A 286 -7.37 -5.40 -24.00
C GLU A 286 -8.46 -4.56 -23.31
N THR A 287 -9.24 -5.16 -22.40
CA THR A 287 -10.21 -4.40 -21.61
C THR A 287 -9.50 -3.37 -20.75
N LYS A 288 -9.89 -2.10 -20.86
CA LYS A 288 -9.27 -1.01 -20.09
C LYS A 288 -10.07 -0.72 -18.84
N LEU A 289 -9.43 -0.83 -17.68
CA LEU A 289 -10.03 -0.45 -16.40
C LEU A 289 -10.34 1.04 -16.39
N PRO A 290 -11.49 1.50 -15.88
CA PRO A 290 -11.62 2.88 -15.44
C PRO A 290 -10.72 3.10 -14.20
N GLU A 291 -10.90 4.23 -13.53
CA GLU A 291 -10.24 4.48 -12.26
C GLU A 291 -10.64 3.45 -11.20
N LEU A 292 -9.66 2.96 -10.44
CA LEU A 292 -9.83 2.07 -9.30
C LEU A 292 -8.74 2.34 -8.25
N TRP A 293 -8.75 3.58 -7.74
CA TRP A 293 -7.74 4.09 -6.82
C TRP A 293 -7.73 3.32 -5.51
N GLU A 294 -8.86 2.74 -5.10
CA GLU A 294 -9.07 1.99 -3.84
C GLU A 294 -8.16 0.76 -3.72
N VAL A 295 -7.57 0.31 -4.83
CA VAL A 295 -6.63 -0.82 -4.85
C VAL A 295 -5.34 -0.49 -5.61
N ALA A 296 -5.04 0.80 -5.75
CA ALA A 296 -3.83 1.33 -6.39
C ALA A 296 -3.59 0.79 -7.82
N LEU A 297 -4.64 0.44 -8.56
CA LEU A 297 -4.52 0.07 -9.96
C LEU A 297 -4.50 1.31 -10.86
N PRO A 298 -3.66 1.33 -11.91
CA PRO A 298 -3.56 2.48 -12.77
C PRO A 298 -4.80 2.60 -13.66
N ILE A 299 -5.16 3.84 -14.01
CA ILE A 299 -6.24 4.11 -14.95
C ILE A 299 -5.94 3.43 -16.30
N LYS A 300 -6.97 2.88 -16.97
CA LYS A 300 -6.83 2.16 -18.24
C LYS A 300 -5.86 0.97 -18.20
N ALA A 301 -5.59 0.39 -17.02
CA ALA A 301 -4.88 -0.87 -16.90
C ALA A 301 -5.52 -1.94 -17.79
N THR A 302 -4.69 -2.67 -18.53
CA THR A 302 -5.08 -3.90 -19.25
C THR A 302 -4.98 -5.10 -18.30
N PRO A 303 -5.62 -6.25 -18.60
CA PRO A 303 -5.44 -7.48 -17.84
C PRO A 303 -3.96 -7.83 -17.63
N LEU A 304 -3.12 -7.62 -18.64
CA LEU A 304 -1.66 -7.80 -18.54
C LEU A 304 -1.04 -6.91 -17.46
N ILE A 305 -1.29 -5.60 -17.49
CA ILE A 305 -0.79 -4.65 -16.48
C ILE A 305 -1.28 -5.03 -15.08
N MET A 306 -2.54 -5.44 -14.93
CA MET A 306 -3.07 -5.86 -13.63
C MET A 306 -2.33 -7.07 -13.06
N THR A 307 -2.04 -8.08 -13.89
CA THR A 307 -1.31 -9.29 -13.43
C THR A 307 0.10 -9.00 -12.95
N LEU A 308 0.79 -8.01 -13.53
CA LEU A 308 2.15 -7.65 -13.14
C LEU A 308 2.24 -7.11 -11.70
N THR A 309 1.15 -6.49 -11.22
CA THR A 309 1.06 -6.03 -9.82
C THR A 309 0.99 -7.17 -8.80
N GLY A 310 0.64 -8.39 -9.24
CA GLY A 310 0.48 -9.56 -8.37
C GLY A 310 1.78 -10.31 -8.06
N GLY A 311 2.90 -9.96 -8.70
CA GLY A 311 4.19 -10.61 -8.47
C GLY A 311 4.23 -12.08 -8.89
N GLU A 312 4.99 -12.89 -8.17
CA GLU A 312 5.21 -14.31 -8.51
C GLU A 312 3.90 -15.10 -8.64
N ARG A 313 2.88 -14.73 -7.86
CA ARG A 313 1.57 -15.38 -7.79
C ARG A 313 0.80 -15.31 -9.11
N CYS A 314 1.07 -14.30 -9.93
CA CYS A 314 0.43 -14.13 -11.23
C CYS A 314 1.33 -14.55 -12.40
N THR A 315 2.49 -15.16 -12.15
CA THR A 315 3.45 -15.53 -13.22
C THR A 315 2.83 -16.49 -14.24
N GLU A 316 2.06 -17.48 -13.80
CA GLU A 316 1.41 -18.43 -14.72
C GLU A 316 0.37 -17.73 -15.61
N ALA A 317 -0.43 -16.84 -15.03
CA ALA A 317 -1.40 -16.04 -15.77
C ALA A 317 -0.72 -15.06 -16.73
N LEU A 318 0.40 -14.46 -16.34
CA LEU A 318 1.22 -13.60 -17.21
C LEU A 318 1.74 -14.36 -18.43
N VAL A 319 2.33 -15.55 -18.21
CA VAL A 319 2.82 -16.41 -19.29
C VAL A 319 1.68 -16.78 -20.24
N GLU A 320 0.51 -17.13 -19.70
CA GLU A 320 -0.64 -17.51 -20.52
C GLU A 320 -1.19 -16.32 -21.33
N LEU A 321 -1.31 -15.13 -20.74
CA LEU A 321 -1.70 -13.91 -21.46
C LEU A 321 -0.76 -13.60 -22.63
N LEU A 322 0.55 -13.75 -22.42
CA LEU A 322 1.56 -13.52 -23.47
C LEU A 322 1.47 -14.56 -24.60
N LYS A 323 1.27 -15.85 -24.27
CA LYS A 323 1.00 -16.90 -25.27
C LYS A 323 -0.26 -16.61 -26.09
N LEU A 324 -1.30 -16.08 -25.44
CA LEU A 324 -2.55 -15.65 -26.06
C LEU A 324 -2.43 -14.34 -26.84
N ARG A 325 -1.22 -13.76 -26.95
CA ARG A 325 -0.88 -12.55 -27.69
C ARG A 325 -1.44 -11.25 -27.10
N ALA A 326 -1.52 -11.16 -25.77
CA ALA A 326 -1.67 -9.86 -25.11
C ALA A 326 -0.50 -8.94 -25.49
N ASP A 327 -0.76 -7.63 -25.67
CA ASP A 327 0.28 -6.69 -26.10
C ASP A 327 1.27 -6.39 -24.96
N PRO A 328 2.54 -6.82 -25.05
CA PRO A 328 3.55 -6.56 -24.03
C PRO A 328 3.95 -5.07 -23.95
N ASN A 329 3.60 -4.28 -24.96
CA ASN A 329 3.79 -2.83 -25.01
C ASN A 329 2.51 -2.05 -24.67
N SER A 330 1.50 -2.74 -24.13
CA SER A 330 0.30 -2.08 -23.63
C SER A 330 0.67 -1.03 -22.57
N CYS A 331 -0.04 0.09 -22.60
CA CYS A 331 0.18 1.22 -21.71
C CYS A 331 -1.10 1.56 -20.96
N ASP A 332 -0.94 2.01 -19.73
CA ASP A 332 -2.02 2.59 -18.94
C ASP A 332 -2.47 3.97 -19.48
N GLY A 333 -3.36 4.64 -18.77
CA GLY A 333 -3.87 5.96 -19.13
C GLY A 333 -2.89 7.11 -18.90
N ASN A 334 -1.83 6.89 -18.12
CA ASN A 334 -0.74 7.83 -17.87
C ASN A 334 0.44 7.64 -18.84
N GLY A 335 0.39 6.63 -19.70
CA GLY A 335 1.44 6.29 -20.66
C GLY A 335 2.53 5.38 -20.09
N GLY A 336 2.34 4.83 -18.89
CA GLY A 336 3.22 3.81 -18.31
C GLY A 336 3.03 2.47 -19.03
N ALA A 337 4.09 1.98 -19.66
CA ALA A 337 4.14 0.68 -20.33
C ALA A 337 4.01 -0.49 -19.33
N ALA A 338 3.68 -1.69 -19.81
CA ALA A 338 3.58 -2.88 -18.97
C ALA A 338 4.85 -3.13 -18.13
N LEU A 339 6.04 -2.95 -18.72
CA LEU A 339 7.31 -3.09 -17.99
C LEU A 339 7.45 -2.15 -16.78
N CYS A 340 6.74 -1.01 -16.74
CA CYS A 340 6.72 -0.13 -15.56
C CYS A 340 6.14 -0.80 -14.32
N TYR A 341 5.42 -1.92 -14.48
CA TYR A 341 4.65 -2.59 -13.43
C TYR A 341 5.26 -3.92 -12.98
N CYS A 342 6.42 -4.31 -13.53
CA CYS A 342 7.10 -5.53 -13.11
C CYS A 342 7.52 -5.45 -11.65
N THR A 343 7.23 -6.50 -10.91
CA THR A 343 7.60 -6.66 -9.50
C THR A 343 8.62 -7.77 -9.29
N THR A 344 8.94 -8.54 -10.33
CA THR A 344 9.90 -9.64 -10.30
C THR A 344 10.84 -9.61 -11.51
N PRO A 345 12.08 -10.10 -11.39
CA PRO A 345 12.99 -10.25 -12.53
C PRO A 345 12.40 -11.11 -13.64
N ARG A 346 11.70 -12.19 -13.27
CA ARG A 346 11.10 -13.11 -14.25
C ARG A 346 10.03 -12.42 -15.11
N ALA A 347 9.26 -11.49 -14.55
CA ALA A 347 8.28 -10.72 -15.31
C ALA A 347 8.94 -9.82 -16.37
N VAL A 348 10.11 -9.23 -16.04
CA VAL A 348 10.91 -8.47 -17.01
C VAL A 348 11.37 -9.38 -18.16
N ASP A 349 11.98 -10.52 -17.83
CA ASP A 349 12.44 -11.49 -18.84
C ASP A 349 11.31 -11.91 -19.77
N LEU A 350 10.16 -12.31 -19.22
CA LEU A 350 8.99 -12.72 -20.00
C LEU A 350 8.49 -11.63 -20.95
N LEU A 351 8.37 -10.38 -20.48
CA LEU A 351 7.91 -9.29 -21.35
C LEU A 351 8.90 -9.01 -22.48
N VAL A 352 10.21 -9.01 -22.19
CA VAL A 352 11.25 -8.75 -23.20
C VAL A 352 11.38 -9.92 -24.19
N GLU A 353 11.29 -11.17 -23.73
CA GLU A 353 11.21 -12.38 -24.57
C GLU A 353 10.06 -12.28 -25.59
N TYR A 354 8.94 -11.68 -25.19
CA TYR A 354 7.79 -11.42 -26.05
C TYR A 354 7.83 -10.06 -26.79
N ARG A 355 9.01 -9.43 -26.86
CA ARG A 355 9.30 -8.19 -27.61
C ARG A 355 8.71 -6.90 -27.01
N ALA A 356 8.64 -6.81 -25.68
CA ALA A 356 8.47 -5.52 -25.02
C ALA A 356 9.66 -4.59 -25.33
N ASP A 357 9.36 -3.32 -25.60
CA ASP A 357 10.37 -2.27 -25.76
C ASP A 357 10.77 -1.75 -24.38
N VAL A 358 12.02 -2.02 -24.00
CA VAL A 358 12.63 -1.65 -22.72
C VAL A 358 12.73 -0.14 -22.47
N ASN A 359 12.58 0.66 -23.54
CA ASN A 359 12.66 2.11 -23.50
C ASN A 359 11.36 2.77 -23.97
N LEU A 360 10.24 2.03 -24.02
CA LEU A 360 8.96 2.54 -24.49
C LEU A 360 8.47 3.71 -23.62
N ARG A 361 8.24 4.86 -24.25
CA ARG A 361 7.71 6.07 -23.59
C ARG A 361 6.47 6.54 -24.30
N LYS A 362 5.42 6.83 -23.55
CA LYS A 362 4.14 7.29 -24.09
C LYS A 362 3.59 8.47 -23.30
N ALA A 363 2.94 9.39 -24.02
CA ALA A 363 2.22 10.51 -23.42
C ALA A 363 1.06 10.00 -22.53
N PRO A 364 0.65 10.76 -21.49
CA PRO A 364 1.12 12.11 -21.15
C PRO A 364 2.43 12.17 -20.36
N THR A 365 2.76 11.17 -19.54
CA THR A 365 3.90 11.27 -18.62
C THR A 365 5.25 11.10 -19.31
N MET A 366 5.29 10.36 -20.43
CA MET A 366 6.53 9.94 -21.11
C MET A 366 7.48 9.19 -20.18
N MET A 367 6.94 8.48 -19.19
CA MET A 367 7.70 7.66 -18.24
C MET A 367 8.33 6.47 -18.97
N SER A 368 9.64 6.26 -18.79
CA SER A 368 10.32 5.05 -19.26
C SER A 368 10.06 3.87 -18.31
N PRO A 369 10.22 2.62 -18.77
CA PRO A 369 10.05 1.45 -17.91
C PRO A 369 10.87 1.49 -16.63
N ILE A 370 12.15 1.86 -16.73
CA ILE A 370 13.04 1.95 -15.57
C ILE A 370 12.62 3.04 -14.58
N SER A 371 12.18 4.20 -15.08
CA SER A 371 11.58 5.25 -14.24
C SER A 371 10.32 4.77 -13.53
N GLY A 372 9.49 3.96 -14.23
CA GLY A 372 8.29 3.35 -13.67
C GLY A 372 8.57 2.35 -12.55
N LEU A 373 9.64 1.55 -12.66
CA LEU A 373 10.11 0.66 -11.61
C LEU A 373 10.61 1.43 -10.38
N CYS A 374 11.38 2.50 -10.60
CA CYS A 374 11.87 3.36 -9.52
C CYS A 374 10.72 4.03 -8.76
N ALA A 375 9.74 4.56 -9.48
CA ALA A 375 8.57 5.24 -8.89
C ALA A 375 7.66 4.29 -8.07
N ARG A 376 7.76 2.98 -8.28
CA ARG A 376 6.97 1.95 -7.58
C ARG A 376 7.75 1.21 -6.50
N GLY A 377 9.00 1.58 -6.25
CA GLY A 377 9.83 0.90 -5.27
C GLY A 377 10.13 -0.55 -5.64
N ALA A 378 10.35 -0.84 -6.93
CA ALA A 378 10.72 -2.19 -7.36
C ALA A 378 12.03 -2.65 -6.70
N SER A 379 12.18 -3.96 -6.54
CA SER A 379 13.37 -4.53 -5.89
C SER A 379 14.64 -4.27 -6.72
N PRO A 380 15.82 -4.14 -6.09
CA PRO A 380 17.10 -4.03 -6.78
C PRO A 380 17.32 -5.12 -7.84
N GLU A 381 16.89 -6.35 -7.59
CA GLU A 381 17.00 -7.46 -8.54
C GLU A 381 16.15 -7.23 -9.80
N THR A 382 14.95 -6.66 -9.63
CA THR A 382 14.05 -6.35 -10.75
C THR A 382 14.58 -5.18 -11.58
N VAL A 383 15.15 -4.15 -10.93
CA VAL A 383 15.79 -3.02 -11.61
C VAL A 383 17.06 -3.48 -12.33
N ALA A 384 17.92 -4.26 -11.66
CA ALA A 384 19.12 -4.84 -12.25
C ALA A 384 18.79 -5.67 -13.49
N LYS A 385 17.72 -6.47 -13.42
CA LYS A 385 17.28 -7.27 -14.57
C LYS A 385 16.90 -6.41 -15.78
N LEU A 386 16.19 -5.30 -15.57
CA LEU A 386 15.86 -4.39 -16.67
C LEU A 386 17.10 -3.68 -17.25
N LEU A 387 18.10 -3.38 -16.40
CA LEU A 387 19.39 -2.83 -16.81
C LEU A 387 20.22 -3.83 -17.64
N GLU A 388 20.19 -5.13 -17.33
CA GLU A 388 20.80 -6.19 -18.15
C GLU A 388 20.27 -6.16 -19.59
N TRP A 389 18.99 -5.85 -19.76
CA TRP A 389 18.34 -5.67 -21.06
C TRP A 389 18.61 -4.29 -21.71
N ARG A 390 19.60 -3.53 -21.21
CA ARG A 390 20.07 -2.23 -21.73
C ARG A 390 19.01 -1.13 -21.73
N ALA A 391 18.19 -1.06 -20.68
CA ALA A 391 17.33 0.09 -20.46
C ALA A 391 18.16 1.37 -20.24
N ASP A 392 17.76 2.46 -20.87
CA ASP A 392 18.44 3.76 -20.77
C ASP A 392 17.95 4.51 -19.53
N VAL A 393 18.85 4.70 -18.58
CA VAL A 393 18.61 5.32 -17.27
C VAL A 393 18.40 6.84 -17.33
N ASN A 394 18.84 7.46 -18.43
CA ASN A 394 18.91 8.92 -18.59
C ASN A 394 17.80 9.46 -19.52
N LEU A 395 16.84 8.63 -19.95
CA LEU A 395 15.69 9.09 -20.73
C LEU A 395 14.83 10.07 -19.93
N SER A 396 14.73 11.30 -20.45
CA SER A 396 14.00 12.38 -19.77
C SER A 396 13.25 13.32 -20.72
N ASP A 397 13.27 13.11 -22.03
CA ASP A 397 12.75 14.13 -22.97
C ASP A 397 11.22 14.15 -23.05
N GLY A 398 10.59 15.27 -22.67
CA GLY A 398 9.14 15.45 -22.79
C GLY A 398 8.32 14.87 -21.64
N GLY A 399 7.01 15.14 -21.65
CA GLY A 399 6.11 14.78 -20.55
C GLY A 399 6.54 15.46 -19.24
N LEU A 400 6.64 14.67 -18.16
CA LEU A 400 7.15 15.14 -16.86
C LEU A 400 8.65 15.45 -16.87
N GLY A 401 9.39 14.92 -17.85
CA GLY A 401 10.77 15.32 -18.06
C GLY A 401 11.80 14.66 -17.13
N GLN A 402 11.42 13.66 -16.33
CA GLN A 402 12.24 13.16 -15.21
C GLN A 402 12.99 11.87 -15.58
N THR A 403 14.25 11.77 -15.12
CA THR A 403 15.09 10.56 -15.24
C THR A 403 14.74 9.53 -14.16
N ALA A 404 15.28 8.31 -14.30
CA ALA A 404 15.06 7.23 -13.33
C ALA A 404 15.49 7.61 -11.91
N ILE A 405 16.65 8.28 -11.79
CA ILE A 405 17.18 8.70 -10.49
C ILE A 405 16.33 9.80 -9.84
N VAL A 406 15.74 10.72 -10.64
CA VAL A 406 14.81 11.73 -10.11
C VAL A 406 13.54 11.06 -9.59
N TYR A 407 12.97 10.10 -10.33
CA TYR A 407 11.82 9.33 -9.85
C TYR A 407 12.12 8.53 -8.58
N LEU A 408 13.29 7.90 -8.49
CA LEU A 408 13.73 7.21 -7.28
C LEU A 408 13.75 8.16 -6.08
N THR A 409 14.30 9.37 -6.25
CA THR A 409 14.36 10.37 -5.18
C THR A 409 12.97 10.83 -4.73
N ILE A 410 12.05 11.08 -5.67
CA ILE A 410 10.67 11.52 -5.37
C ILE A 410 9.93 10.48 -4.54
N PHE A 411 10.13 9.20 -4.86
CA PHE A 411 9.44 8.07 -4.22
C PHE A 411 10.33 7.32 -3.21
N PHE A 412 11.43 7.95 -2.76
CA PHE A 412 12.46 7.30 -1.96
C PHE A 412 11.92 6.79 -0.61
N SER A 413 11.06 7.56 0.05
CA SER A 413 10.46 7.18 1.34
C SER A 413 9.65 5.89 1.27
N GLY A 414 9.10 5.56 0.10
CA GLY A 414 8.37 4.32 -0.15
C GLY A 414 9.24 3.12 -0.51
N ASN A 415 10.55 3.29 -0.71
CA ASN A 415 11.46 2.23 -1.13
C ASN A 415 12.50 1.92 -0.05
N LEU A 416 12.26 0.86 0.73
CA LEU A 416 13.17 0.39 1.79
C LEU A 416 14.58 0.04 1.26
N ARG A 417 14.70 -0.30 -0.03
CA ARG A 417 15.97 -0.65 -0.70
C ARG A 417 16.38 0.43 -1.71
N GLY A 418 15.89 1.67 -1.52
CA GLY A 418 16.14 2.79 -2.44
C GLY A 418 17.62 3.12 -2.59
N LEU A 419 18.44 2.93 -1.55
CA LEU A 419 19.90 3.12 -1.62
C LEU A 419 20.56 2.12 -2.58
N GLU A 420 20.24 0.84 -2.47
CA GLU A 420 20.75 -0.20 -3.38
C GLU A 420 20.34 0.08 -4.83
N VAL A 421 19.09 0.53 -5.04
CA VAL A 421 18.63 0.93 -6.38
C VAL A 421 19.40 2.16 -6.89
N ALA A 422 19.68 3.14 -6.04
CA ALA A 422 20.47 4.31 -6.41
C ALA A 422 21.89 3.91 -6.84
N GLU A 423 22.55 3.01 -6.09
CA GLU A 423 23.86 2.48 -6.44
C GLU A 423 23.86 1.77 -7.80
N LEU A 424 22.84 0.95 -8.08
CA LEU A 424 22.67 0.29 -9.38
C LEU A 424 22.52 1.30 -10.53
N LEU A 425 21.71 2.35 -10.33
CA LEU A 425 21.54 3.41 -11.33
C LEU A 425 22.86 4.17 -11.58
N LEU A 426 23.62 4.47 -10.52
CA LEU A 426 24.92 5.14 -10.63
C LEU A 426 25.96 4.26 -11.36
N GLN A 427 25.99 2.96 -11.05
CA GLN A 427 26.82 1.98 -11.78
C GLN A 427 26.43 1.91 -13.27
N ALA A 428 25.14 2.08 -13.58
CA ALA A 428 24.62 2.20 -14.94
C ALA A 428 24.80 3.61 -15.56
N SER A 429 25.66 4.46 -14.97
CA SER A 429 25.96 5.82 -15.46
C SER A 429 24.78 6.78 -15.46
N ALA A 430 23.91 6.72 -14.43
CA ALA A 430 22.86 7.71 -14.24
C ALA A 430 23.43 9.12 -13.95
N GLU A 431 22.95 10.11 -14.69
CA GLU A 431 23.38 11.50 -14.57
C GLU A 431 22.62 12.22 -13.44
N VAL A 432 23.24 12.33 -12.27
CA VAL A 432 22.65 12.99 -11.07
C VAL A 432 22.31 14.46 -11.31
N ASN A 433 23.14 15.15 -12.09
CA ASN A 433 23.03 16.58 -12.37
C ASN A 433 22.20 16.89 -13.63
N LYS A 434 21.62 15.87 -14.28
CA LYS A 434 20.79 16.10 -15.45
C LYS A 434 19.51 16.82 -15.03
N VAL A 435 19.25 17.94 -15.69
CA VAL A 435 18.06 18.76 -15.47
C VAL A 435 16.89 18.11 -16.19
N SER A 436 15.72 18.08 -15.54
CA SER A 436 14.51 17.49 -16.11
C SER A 436 14.09 18.20 -17.40
N ALA A 437 13.98 17.44 -18.51
CA ALA A 437 13.63 17.98 -19.83
C ALA A 437 12.10 18.03 -20.01
N ILE A 438 11.45 18.88 -19.23
CA ILE A 438 9.99 19.00 -19.18
C ILE A 438 9.42 19.38 -20.56
N GLY A 439 8.38 18.65 -20.99
CA GLY A 439 7.65 18.93 -22.22
C GLY A 439 6.82 20.21 -22.17
N CYS A 440 6.50 20.78 -23.34
CA CYS A 440 5.85 22.09 -23.46
C CYS A 440 4.57 22.24 -22.61
N ALA A 441 3.69 21.24 -22.62
CA ALA A 441 2.43 21.29 -21.87
C ALA A 441 2.67 21.38 -20.35
N VAL A 442 3.59 20.57 -19.82
CA VAL A 442 3.93 20.57 -18.38
C VAL A 442 4.70 21.83 -18.00
N ARG A 443 5.51 22.39 -18.91
CA ARG A 443 6.20 23.67 -18.71
C ARG A 443 5.24 24.85 -18.53
N VAL A 444 4.09 24.85 -19.22
CA VAL A 444 3.03 25.84 -18.97
C VAL A 444 2.47 25.71 -17.55
N ILE A 445 2.27 24.48 -17.07
CA ILE A 445 1.81 24.18 -15.71
C ILE A 445 2.85 24.63 -14.67
N GLU A 446 4.14 24.38 -14.92
CA GLU A 446 5.25 24.84 -14.08
C GLU A 446 5.24 26.36 -13.92
N TYR A 447 5.21 27.12 -15.02
CA TYR A 447 5.19 28.59 -14.95
C TYR A 447 3.94 29.13 -14.26
N SER A 448 2.79 28.50 -14.49
CA SER A 448 1.54 28.87 -13.83
C SER A 448 1.62 28.60 -12.32
N SER A 449 2.20 27.47 -11.93
CA SER A 449 2.40 27.10 -10.51
C SER A 449 3.38 28.06 -9.82
N ARG A 450 4.49 28.43 -10.48
CA ARG A 450 5.42 29.47 -9.99
C ARG A 450 4.77 30.85 -9.91
N THR A 451 3.83 31.16 -10.79
CA THR A 451 3.11 32.44 -10.71
C THR A 451 2.20 32.44 -9.48
N LEU A 452 1.55 31.32 -9.19
CA LEU A 452 0.67 31.18 -8.03
C LEU A 452 1.40 31.26 -6.68
N THR A 453 2.68 30.82 -6.59
CA THR A 453 3.47 30.96 -5.35
C THR A 453 3.69 32.43 -4.96
N PHE A 454 3.70 33.36 -5.93
CA PHE A 454 3.79 34.79 -5.62
C PHE A 454 2.52 35.34 -4.95
N PHE A 455 1.35 34.79 -5.29
CA PHE A 455 0.06 35.27 -4.77
C PHE A 455 -0.43 34.50 -3.55
N LYS A 456 0.00 33.25 -3.40
CA LYS A 456 -0.37 32.38 -2.28
C LYS A 456 0.87 31.92 -1.54
N LYS A 457 0.91 32.25 -0.24
CA LYS A 457 2.01 31.89 0.67
C LYS A 457 2.18 30.37 0.83
N GLU A 458 1.08 29.61 0.67
CA GLU A 458 1.07 28.15 0.72
C GLU A 458 0.31 27.60 -0.49
N LEU A 459 0.97 26.71 -1.24
CA LEU A 459 0.36 25.95 -2.32
C LEU A 459 0.18 24.49 -1.90
N PRO A 460 -0.87 23.81 -2.42
CA PRO A 460 -0.97 22.37 -2.35
C PRO A 460 0.31 21.69 -2.88
N LEU A 461 0.72 20.58 -2.24
CA LEU A 461 1.96 19.85 -2.53
C LEU A 461 2.17 19.60 -4.03
N LEU A 462 1.12 19.21 -4.74
CA LEU A 462 1.16 18.94 -6.19
C LEU A 462 1.54 20.18 -7.01
N LEU A 463 1.01 21.36 -6.67
CA LEU A 463 1.34 22.61 -7.36
C LEU A 463 2.76 23.09 -6.99
N SER A 464 3.13 22.94 -5.71
CA SER A 464 4.50 23.21 -5.27
C SER A 464 5.51 22.32 -6.01
N TRP A 465 5.18 21.05 -6.22
CA TRP A 465 6.01 20.14 -7.01
C TRP A 465 6.10 20.57 -8.48
N PHE A 466 4.98 20.91 -9.13
CA PHE A 466 5.02 21.39 -10.51
C PHE A 466 5.84 22.67 -10.67
N ALA A 467 5.85 23.56 -9.66
CA ALA A 467 6.69 24.76 -9.67
C ALA A 467 8.21 24.42 -9.66
N GLU A 468 8.58 23.26 -9.13
CA GLU A 468 9.96 22.75 -9.06
C GLU A 468 10.21 21.59 -10.06
N GLY A 469 9.31 21.40 -11.04
CA GLY A 469 9.34 20.23 -11.93
C GLY A 469 10.61 20.12 -12.78
N GLY A 470 11.28 21.24 -13.06
CA GLY A 470 12.50 21.33 -13.85
C GLY A 470 13.78 21.06 -13.08
N THR A 471 13.72 20.38 -11.94
CA THR A 471 14.85 20.21 -11.04
C THR A 471 15.74 18.98 -11.37
N THR A 472 16.88 18.88 -10.68
CA THR A 472 17.80 17.74 -10.71
C THR A 472 17.46 16.72 -9.61
N ALA A 473 18.17 15.59 -9.56
CA ALA A 473 17.98 14.62 -8.47
C ALA A 473 18.22 15.24 -7.08
N LEU A 474 19.21 16.14 -6.96
CA LEU A 474 19.49 16.84 -5.71
C LEU A 474 18.34 17.79 -5.32
N GLY A 475 17.81 18.57 -6.27
CA GLY A 475 16.70 19.46 -5.95
C GLY A 475 15.41 18.72 -5.62
N ALA A 476 15.16 17.56 -6.27
CA ALA A 476 14.09 16.66 -5.85
C ALA A 476 14.32 16.13 -4.42
N ALA A 477 15.56 15.80 -4.04
CA ALA A 477 15.90 15.34 -2.70
C ALA A 477 15.68 16.45 -1.66
N CYS A 478 16.04 17.70 -1.97
CA CYS A 478 15.77 18.83 -1.09
C CYS A 478 14.28 19.10 -0.89
N PHE A 479 13.44 18.75 -1.89
CA PHE A 479 12.00 18.98 -1.83
C PHE A 479 11.24 17.83 -1.15
N PHE A 480 11.59 16.58 -1.47
CA PHE A 480 10.89 15.36 -1.00
C PHE A 480 11.60 14.64 0.15
N GLY A 481 12.89 14.89 0.37
CA GLY A 481 13.66 14.25 1.42
C GLY A 481 13.32 14.79 2.80
N SER A 482 13.24 13.88 3.78
CA SER A 482 13.28 14.21 5.20
C SER A 482 14.72 14.55 5.60
N THR A 483 14.89 15.65 6.33
CA THR A 483 16.21 16.22 6.63
C THR A 483 17.07 15.32 7.53
N GLU A 484 18.12 14.72 6.96
CA GLU A 484 19.40 14.50 7.68
C GLU A 484 20.43 15.59 7.30
N THR A 485 19.98 16.83 7.02
CA THR A 485 20.86 17.98 6.80
C THR A 485 20.26 19.26 7.41
N PRO A 486 21.09 20.14 7.99
CA PRO A 486 20.79 21.01 9.13
C PRO A 486 19.74 22.11 8.85
N PRO A 487 19.16 22.72 9.91
CA PRO A 487 18.07 23.68 9.77
C PRO A 487 18.43 24.81 8.81
N LYS A 488 17.43 25.21 8.03
CA LYS A 488 17.43 26.43 7.22
C LYS A 488 17.99 27.57 8.08
N SER A 489 19.19 28.03 7.77
CA SER A 489 19.63 29.35 8.18
C SER A 489 18.69 30.33 7.48
N SER A 490 17.83 30.96 8.26
CA SER A 490 17.19 32.21 7.89
C SER A 490 18.30 33.23 7.66
N ASP A 491 18.76 33.36 6.42
CA ASP A 491 19.29 34.61 5.90
C ASP A 491 19.25 34.56 4.37
N GLY A 492 18.58 35.55 3.81
CA GLY A 492 18.29 35.62 2.40
C GLY A 492 19.55 35.75 1.56
N CYS A 493 19.58 35.06 0.43
CA CYS A 493 20.33 35.52 -0.71
C CYS A 493 19.47 35.38 -1.97
N LYS A 494 19.10 36.53 -2.51
CA LYS A 494 18.55 36.67 -3.86
C LYS A 494 19.64 36.24 -4.85
N MET A 495 19.30 35.37 -5.79
CA MET A 495 19.68 35.47 -7.21
C MET A 495 18.54 34.92 -8.06
#